data_AF-A0A5C0WDA3-F1
#
_entry.id   AF-A0A5C0WDA3-F1
#
_cell.length_a   1.000
_cell.length_b   1.000
_cell.length_c   1.000
_cell.angle_alpha   90.00
_cell.angle_beta   90.00
_cell.angle_gamma   90.00
#
_symmetry.space_group_name_H-M   'P 1'
#
loop_
_entity.id
_entity.type
_entity.pdbx_description
1 polymer ?
#
loop_
_entity_poly.entity_id
_entity_poly.type
_entity_poly.pdbx_seq_one_letter_code
_entity_poly.pdbx_strand_id
1 'polypeptide(L)'
;MARRKQLTDTLKGQISNEEREQRQQHEEKLKGISPLKENPPYWLSTMAKNKWIRIYPHIIELPISELDRTLLAMYCNSYAQYRQALEDVAAEGQVVFEVKKKNPSIEIMMQMSKEVRAISGITWSCA
;
A
#
# COMPACT_ATOMS: atom_id res chain seq x y z
N MET A 1 6.58 3.50 17.90
CA MET A 1 5.55 3.61 16.85
C MET A 1 4.58 4.68 17.29
N ALA A 2 4.40 5.75 16.51
CA ALA A 2 3.44 6.81 16.86
C ALA A 2 2.01 6.28 16.74
N ARG A 3 1.20 6.45 17.79
CA ARG A 3 -0.21 6.03 17.81
C ARG A 3 -1.02 6.93 16.87
N ARG A 4 -1.72 6.33 15.91
CA ARG A 4 -2.58 7.03 14.95
C ARG A 4 -3.69 7.80 15.67
N LYS A 5 -3.94 9.04 15.22
CA LYS A 5 -5.09 9.85 15.67
C LYS A 5 -6.32 9.43 14.85
N GLN A 6 -7.35 8.91 15.53
CA GLN A 6 -8.66 8.64 14.93
C GLN A 6 -9.33 9.93 14.44
N LEU A 7 -10.17 9.81 13.39
CA LEU A 7 -11.05 10.88 12.91
C LEU A 7 -11.91 11.39 14.06
N THR A 8 -12.20 12.69 14.05
CA THR A 8 -12.95 13.34 15.13
C THR A 8 -14.29 12.64 15.44
N ASP A 9 -14.98 12.12 14.42
CA ASP A 9 -16.25 11.38 14.56
C ASP A 9 -16.12 9.96 15.14
N THR A 10 -14.95 9.33 15.02
CA THR A 10 -14.73 7.95 15.47
C THR A 10 -14.19 7.85 16.90
N LEU A 11 -13.92 9.00 17.54
CA LEU A 11 -13.35 9.06 18.89
C LEU A 11 -14.38 8.66 19.95
N LYS A 12 -14.08 7.58 20.68
CA LYS A 12 -14.78 7.21 21.92
C LYS A 12 -13.99 7.76 23.12
N GLY A 13 -14.35 8.95 23.59
CA GLY A 13 -13.77 9.56 24.78
C GLY A 13 -14.09 11.05 24.92
N GLN A 14 -14.01 11.59 26.15
CA GLN A 14 -14.04 13.04 26.39
C GLN A 14 -12.70 13.64 25.97
N ILE A 15 -12.70 14.43 24.91
CA ILE A 15 -11.57 15.22 24.41
C ILE A 15 -11.79 16.70 24.75
N SER A 16 -10.70 17.43 24.98
CA SER A 16 -10.76 18.89 25.18
C SER A 16 -11.29 19.58 23.91
N ASN A 17 -12.00 20.70 24.07
CA ASN A 17 -12.48 21.51 22.95
C ASN A 17 -11.32 21.96 22.04
N GLU A 18 -10.17 22.29 22.63
CA GLU A 18 -8.96 22.71 21.89
C GLU A 18 -8.40 21.58 21.01
N GLU A 19 -8.39 20.34 21.51
CA GLU A 19 -7.94 19.17 20.74
C GLU A 19 -8.89 18.85 19.58
N ARG A 20 -10.18 19.15 19.74
CA ARG A 20 -11.20 18.95 18.71
C ARG A 20 -11.04 19.95 17.58
N GLU A 21 -10.81 21.23 17.90
CA GLU A 21 -10.53 22.29 16.92
C GLU A 21 -9.24 22.02 16.14
N GLN A 22 -8.14 21.67 16.82
CA GLN A 22 -6.87 21.37 16.14
C GLN A 22 -7.01 20.22 15.14
N ARG A 23 -7.85 19.21 15.45
CA ARG A 23 -8.12 18.09 14.54
C ARG A 23 -9.04 18.49 13.40
N GLN A 24 -10.10 19.24 13.66
CA GLN A 24 -10.97 19.77 12.59
C GLN A 24 -10.20 20.65 11.62
N GLN A 25 -9.34 21.54 12.11
CA GLN A 25 -8.47 22.35 11.25
C GLN A 25 -7.50 21.51 10.42
N HIS A 26 -7.03 20.37 10.97
CA HIS A 26 -6.20 19.43 10.22
C HIS A 26 -7.00 18.70 9.14
N GLU A 27 -8.21 18.23 9.47
CA GLU A 27 -9.14 17.58 8.53
C GLU A 27 -9.57 18.56 7.42
N GLU A 28 -9.79 19.84 7.72
CA GLU A 28 -10.10 20.87 6.72
C GLU A 28 -8.95 21.14 5.75
N LYS A 29 -7.71 21.17 6.24
CA LYS A 29 -6.52 21.29 5.37
C LYS A 29 -6.39 20.12 4.40
N LEU A 30 -6.86 18.93 4.79
CA LEU A 30 -6.85 17.75 3.94
C LEU A 30 -7.94 17.77 2.85
N LYS A 31 -9.04 18.52 3.04
CA LYS A 31 -10.14 18.63 2.05
C LYS A 31 -9.73 19.33 0.74
N GLY A 32 -8.64 20.09 0.74
CA GLY A 32 -8.14 20.81 -0.46
C GLY A 32 -7.29 19.95 -1.40
N ILE A 33 -7.05 18.67 -1.09
CA ILE A 33 -6.14 17.82 -1.86
C ILE A 33 -6.94 17.03 -2.90
N SER A 34 -6.46 17.03 -4.15
CA SER A 34 -7.09 16.29 -5.24
C SER A 34 -7.28 14.81 -4.90
N PRO A 35 -8.48 14.25 -5.13
CA PRO A 35 -8.73 12.84 -4.88
C PRO A 35 -7.90 11.96 -5.81
N LEU A 36 -7.62 10.74 -5.35
CA LEU A 36 -6.89 9.74 -6.13
C LEU A 36 -7.64 9.39 -7.43
N LYS A 37 -6.95 9.47 -8.56
CA LYS A 37 -7.50 9.08 -9.86
C LYS A 37 -7.70 7.57 -9.95
N GLU A 38 -8.84 7.17 -10.52
CA GLU A 38 -9.20 5.76 -10.78
C GLU A 38 -8.19 5.07 -11.68
N ASN A 39 -7.72 5.76 -12.72
CA ASN A 39 -6.88 5.17 -13.74
C ASN A 39 -5.45 4.88 -13.23
N PRO A 40 -4.99 3.63 -13.32
CA PRO A 40 -3.62 3.28 -12.94
C PRO A 40 -2.60 3.99 -13.85
N PRO A 41 -1.41 4.32 -13.33
CA PRO A 41 -0.27 4.77 -14.14
C PRO A 41 0.02 3.85 -15.34
N TYR A 42 0.38 4.46 -16.49
CA TYR A 42 0.58 3.73 -17.74
C TYR A 42 1.69 2.67 -17.68
N TRP A 43 2.74 2.94 -16.89
CA TRP A 43 3.94 2.13 -16.74
C TRP A 43 3.74 0.88 -15.85
N LEU A 44 2.58 0.70 -15.22
CA LEU A 44 2.30 -0.51 -14.43
C LEU A 44 2.15 -1.75 -15.32
N SER A 45 2.65 -2.88 -14.82
CA SER A 45 2.43 -4.19 -15.43
C SER A 45 0.95 -4.57 -15.40
N THR A 46 0.52 -5.49 -16.28
CA THR A 46 -0.87 -5.94 -16.38
C THR A 46 -1.39 -6.47 -15.03
N MET A 47 -0.59 -7.28 -14.34
CA MET A 47 -0.96 -7.81 -13.02
C MET A 47 -1.08 -6.71 -11.96
N ALA A 48 -0.19 -5.70 -12.00
CA ALA A 48 -0.25 -4.56 -11.09
C ALA A 48 -1.48 -3.66 -11.38
N LYS A 49 -1.83 -3.45 -12.65
CA LYS A 49 -3.06 -2.72 -13.05
C LYS A 49 -4.32 -3.44 -12.55
N ASN A 50 -4.39 -4.76 -12.70
CA ASN A 50 -5.52 -5.55 -12.18
C ASN A 50 -5.65 -5.42 -10.66
N LYS A 51 -4.51 -5.43 -9.93
CA LYS A 51 -4.50 -5.20 -8.48
C LYS A 51 -5.01 -3.81 -8.13
N TRP A 52 -4.55 -2.77 -8.83
CA TRP A 52 -5.00 -1.39 -8.65
C TRP A 52 -6.51 -1.26 -8.78
N ILE A 53 -7.07 -1.73 -9.90
CA ILE A 53 -8.52 -1.68 -10.18
C ILE A 53 -9.32 -2.40 -9.09
N ARG A 54 -8.79 -3.54 -8.60
CA ARG A 54 -9.45 -4.30 -7.54
C ARG A 54 -9.47 -3.59 -6.18
N ILE A 55 -8.41 -2.85 -5.82
CA ILE A 55 -8.31 -2.20 -4.51
C ILE A 55 -8.86 -0.77 -4.50
N TYR A 56 -8.89 -0.11 -5.66
CA TYR A 56 -9.38 1.27 -5.81
C TYR A 56 -10.73 1.54 -5.15
N PRO A 57 -11.80 0.72 -5.34
CA PRO A 57 -13.11 1.01 -4.74
C PRO A 57 -13.10 0.99 -3.21
N HIS A 58 -12.17 0.25 -2.58
CA HIS A 58 -12.03 0.22 -1.12
C HIS A 58 -11.15 1.34 -0.60
N ILE A 59 -10.16 1.77 -1.40
CA ILE A 59 -9.18 2.77 -1.03
C ILE A 59 -9.73 4.19 -1.13
N ILE A 60 -10.68 4.43 -2.05
CA ILE A 60 -11.30 5.75 -2.24
C ILE A 60 -12.23 6.16 -1.08
N GLU A 61 -12.67 5.21 -0.25
CA GLU A 61 -13.42 5.47 0.99
C GLU A 61 -12.54 6.13 2.07
N LEU A 62 -11.22 6.03 1.92
CA LEU A 62 -10.22 6.57 2.85
C LEU A 62 -9.77 7.97 2.38
N PRO A 63 -9.28 8.84 3.29
CA PRO A 63 -8.77 10.17 2.94
C PRO A 63 -7.39 10.08 2.26
N ILE A 64 -7.34 9.45 1.09
CA ILE A 64 -6.13 9.22 0.29
C ILE A 64 -6.09 10.23 -0.84
N SER A 65 -4.92 10.82 -1.02
CA SER A 65 -4.70 11.88 -1.99
C SER A 65 -4.06 11.38 -3.28
N GLU A 66 -4.13 12.17 -4.34
CA GLU A 66 -3.34 11.92 -5.56
C GLU A 66 -1.82 11.93 -5.29
N LEU A 67 -1.34 12.57 -4.21
CA LEU A 67 0.08 12.52 -3.82
C LEU A 67 0.51 11.08 -3.48
N ASP A 68 -0.39 10.28 -2.91
CA ASP A 68 -0.13 8.89 -2.53
C ASP A 68 -0.16 7.93 -3.72
N ARG A 69 -0.50 8.43 -4.92
CA ARG A 69 -0.63 7.62 -6.15
C ARG A 69 0.63 6.81 -6.46
N THR A 70 1.80 7.43 -6.32
CA THR A 70 3.09 6.76 -6.59
C THR A 70 3.32 5.62 -5.60
N LEU A 71 2.99 5.84 -4.32
CA LEU A 71 3.15 4.84 -3.28
C LEU A 71 2.23 3.63 -3.50
N LEU A 72 0.97 3.89 -3.88
CA LEU A 72 0.02 2.84 -4.25
C LEU A 72 0.48 2.07 -5.49
N ALA A 73 1.10 2.76 -6.46
CA ALA A 73 1.59 2.14 -7.68
C ALA A 73 2.79 1.23 -7.40
N MET A 74 3.71 1.67 -6.53
CA MET A 74 4.81 0.84 -6.04
C MET A 74 4.29 -0.40 -5.32
N TYR A 75 3.28 -0.27 -4.44
CA TYR A 75 2.66 -1.42 -3.79
C TYR A 75 2.11 -2.43 -4.80
N CYS A 76 1.36 -1.96 -5.81
CA CYS A 76 0.80 -2.83 -6.84
C CYS A 76 1.89 -3.55 -7.64
N ASN A 77 3.00 -2.85 -7.93
CA ASN A 77 4.12 -3.42 -8.66
C ASN A 77 4.87 -4.47 -7.83
N SER A 78 5.15 -4.20 -6.55
CA SER A 78 5.78 -5.16 -5.65
C SER A 78 4.92 -6.42 -5.44
N TYR A 79 3.59 -6.25 -5.36
CA TYR A 79 2.66 -7.38 -5.33
C TYR A 79 2.75 -8.23 -6.60
N ALA A 80 2.80 -7.59 -7.77
CA ALA A 80 2.94 -8.28 -9.05
C ALA A 80 4.26 -9.07 -9.12
N GLN A 81 5.39 -8.45 -8.76
CA GLN A 81 6.69 -9.12 -8.75
C GLN A 81 6.74 -10.29 -7.75
N TYR A 82 6.12 -10.14 -6.58
CA TYR A 82 5.99 -11.22 -5.61
C TYR A 82 5.21 -12.41 -6.18
N ARG A 83 4.09 -12.15 -6.86
CA ARG A 83 3.25 -13.20 -7.48
C ARG A 83 3.99 -13.94 -8.59
N GLN A 84 4.73 -13.21 -9.42
CA GLN A 84 5.54 -13.81 -10.48
C GLN A 84 6.65 -14.69 -9.91
N ALA A 85 7.39 -14.17 -8.92
CA ALA A 85 8.42 -14.96 -8.23
C ALA A 85 7.86 -16.22 -7.55
N LEU A 86 6.62 -16.17 -7.03
CA LEU A 86 5.95 -17.33 -6.46
C LEU A 86 5.62 -18.39 -7.52
N GLU A 87 5.20 -17.96 -8.71
CA GLU A 87 4.91 -18.85 -9.85
C GLU A 87 6.20 -19.52 -10.37
N ASP A 88 7.30 -18.78 -10.46
CA ASP A 88 8.62 -19.32 -10.83
C ASP A 88 9.10 -20.37 -9.82
N VAL A 89 8.97 -20.10 -8.51
CA VAL A 89 9.33 -21.05 -7.45
C VAL A 89 8.44 -22.30 -7.49
N ALA A 90 7.17 -22.16 -7.88
CA ALA A 90 6.27 -23.30 -8.04
C ALA A 90 6.64 -24.18 -9.25
N ALA A 91 7.16 -23.58 -10.32
CA ALA A 91 7.55 -24.29 -11.54
C ALA A 91 8.93 -24.97 -11.40
N GLU A 92 9.93 -24.25 -10.87
CA GLU A 92 11.33 -24.70 -10.83
C GLU A 92 11.71 -25.36 -9.50
N GLY A 93 10.87 -25.24 -8.48
CA GLY A 93 11.17 -25.66 -7.12
C GLY A 93 12.08 -24.67 -6.38
N GLN A 94 12.19 -24.88 -5.07
CA GLN A 94 12.93 -23.96 -4.18
C GLN A 94 14.46 -24.10 -4.31
N VAL A 95 14.94 -25.25 -4.80
CA VAL A 95 16.35 -25.58 -4.92
C VAL A 95 16.59 -26.08 -6.33
N VAL A 96 17.49 -25.42 -7.06
CA VAL A 96 17.92 -25.89 -8.37
C VAL A 96 18.94 -27.01 -8.13
N PHE A 97 18.50 -28.25 -8.31
CA PHE A 97 19.26 -29.46 -7.98
C PHE A 97 20.58 -29.58 -8.75
N GLU A 98 20.67 -28.98 -9.96
CA GLU A 98 21.87 -29.02 -10.80
C GLU A 98 23.06 -28.24 -10.21
N VAL A 99 22.81 -27.18 -9.43
CA VAL A 99 23.86 -26.27 -8.94
C VAL A 99 23.91 -26.19 -7.41
N LYS A 100 23.05 -26.94 -6.69
CA LYS A 100 22.84 -26.82 -5.23
C LYS A 100 22.68 -25.35 -4.77
N LYS A 101 22.12 -24.50 -5.63
CA LYS A 101 21.93 -23.07 -5.38
C LYS A 101 20.44 -22.79 -5.18
N LYS A 102 20.13 -21.85 -4.29
CA LYS A 102 18.76 -21.38 -4.08
C LYS A 102 18.24 -20.73 -5.36
N ASN A 103 16.96 -20.95 -5.66
CA ASN A 103 16.31 -20.25 -6.76
C ASN A 103 16.35 -18.73 -6.50
N PRO A 104 16.87 -17.89 -7.44
CA PRO A 104 16.90 -16.44 -7.28
C PRO A 104 15.52 -15.83 -7.03
N SER A 105 14.44 -16.46 -7.51
CA SER A 105 13.06 -16.03 -7.27
C SER A 105 12.68 -16.05 -5.79
N ILE A 106 13.33 -16.85 -4.95
CA ILE A 106 13.14 -16.79 -3.49
C ILE A 106 13.62 -15.45 -2.93
N GLU A 107 14.74 -14.93 -3.42
CA GLU A 107 15.29 -13.65 -2.96
C GLU A 107 14.39 -12.50 -3.38
N ILE A 108 13.90 -12.52 -4.63
CA ILE A 108 12.93 -11.55 -5.14
C ILE A 108 11.65 -11.59 -4.29
N MET A 109 11.13 -12.78 -4.00
CA MET A 109 9.96 -12.96 -3.14
C MET A 109 10.18 -12.37 -1.74
N MET A 110 11.34 -12.61 -1.13
CA MET A 110 11.69 -12.06 0.18
C MET A 110 11.83 -10.54 0.15
N GLN A 111 12.47 -9.98 -0.88
CA GLN A 111 12.64 -8.54 -1.02
C GLN A 111 11.29 -7.86 -1.23
N MET A 112 10.47 -8.35 -2.15
CA MET A 112 9.14 -7.80 -2.40
C MET A 112 8.22 -7.91 -1.19
N SER A 113 8.33 -8.98 -0.38
CA SER A 113 7.60 -9.09 0.87
C SER A 113 8.00 -8.01 1.89
N LYS A 114 9.28 -7.61 1.92
CA LYS A 114 9.75 -6.49 2.75
C LYS A 114 9.24 -5.16 2.23
N GLU A 115 9.28 -4.92 0.91
CA GLU A 115 8.75 -3.70 0.29
C GLU A 115 7.25 -3.55 0.55
N VAL A 116 6.47 -4.62 0.34
CA VAL A 116 5.03 -4.64 0.64
C VAL A 116 4.77 -4.32 2.11
N ARG A 117 5.55 -4.90 3.03
CA ARG A 117 5.44 -4.59 4.46
C ARG A 117 5.80 -3.15 4.77
N ALA A 118 6.89 -2.63 4.21
CA ALA A 118 7.33 -1.26 4.40
C ALA A 118 6.28 -0.26 3.90
N ILE A 119 5.77 -0.46 2.68
CA ILE A 119 4.73 0.38 2.11
C ILE A 119 3.44 0.25 2.92
N SER A 120 3.04 -0.96 3.31
CA SER A 120 1.84 -1.15 4.13
C SER A 120 1.94 -0.50 5.52
N GLY A 121 3.14 -0.48 6.11
CA GLY A 121 3.38 0.25 7.35
C GLY A 121 3.25 1.77 7.18
N ILE A 122 3.50 2.29 5.99
CA ILE A 122 3.38 3.71 5.66
C ILE A 122 1.93 4.04 5.29
N THR A 123 1.29 3.29 4.38
CA THR A 123 -0.05 3.58 3.86
C THR A 123 -1.17 3.31 4.87
N TRP A 124 -1.06 2.27 5.71
CA TRP A 124 -2.09 1.96 6.72
C TRP A 124 -1.87 2.70 8.04
N SER A 125 -0.77 3.45 8.17
CA SER A 125 -0.66 4.44 9.24
C SER A 125 -1.50 5.70 8.97
N CYS A 126 -1.93 5.89 7.72
CA CYS A 126 -2.90 6.91 7.28
C CYS A 126 -4.36 6.40 7.33
N ALA A 127 -4.54 5.07 7.31
CA ALA A 127 -5.74 4.21 7.31
C ALA A 127 -6.57 4.05 8.58
#